data_AF-A0AAV2YPA8-F1
#
_entry.id   AF-A0AAV2YPA8-F1
#
_cell.length_a   1.000
_cell.length_b   1.000
_cell.length_c   1.000
_cell.angle_alpha   90.00
_cell.angle_beta   90.00
_cell.angle_gamma   90.00
#
_symmetry.space_group_name_H-M   'P 1'
#
loop_
_entity.id
_entity.type
_entity.pdbx_description
1 polymer ?
#
loop_
_entity_poly.entity_id
_entity_poly.type
_entity_poly.pdbx_seq_one_letter_code
_entity_poly.pdbx_strand_id
1 'polypeptide(L)'
;MDCYIPIRTSSTHRELVLKAIQSTLATSLASSTSSPDHFPKETTFQYLLQNTTFDSDICSELSRSFATSTTVKGEFDFFVDGDRMWGIELERIGARFGKHMSHFGPEGKYAGLQSSDCVILDFRKGVATVSQDLRKATASFFVDDATGQTRFGEVVVKYGDDGAVTLLLRPKHVTTLGSLVPRLHRCF
;
A
#
# COMPACT_ATOMS: atom_id res chain seq x y z
N MET A 1 -23.32 -24.77 13.38
CA MET A 1 -23.46 -23.30 13.50
C MET A 1 -22.69 -22.73 12.33
N ASP A 2 -23.37 -22.67 11.19
CA ASP A 2 -22.86 -22.05 9.97
C ASP A 2 -23.14 -20.55 10.06
N CYS A 3 -22.10 -19.72 9.85
CA CYS A 3 -22.19 -18.38 9.26
C CYS A 3 -20.86 -17.64 9.41
N TYR A 4 -19.98 -17.77 8.40
CA TYR A 4 -19.37 -16.59 7.76
C TYR A 4 -18.72 -17.05 6.45
N ILE A 5 -19.46 -16.98 5.34
CA ILE A 5 -18.82 -16.86 4.03
C ILE A 5 -18.89 -15.38 3.69
N PRO A 6 -17.84 -14.59 3.94
CA PRO A 6 -17.72 -13.33 3.24
C PRO A 6 -17.42 -13.71 1.79
N ILE A 7 -18.45 -13.72 0.94
CA ILE A 7 -18.26 -13.59 -0.51
C ILE A 7 -17.71 -12.18 -0.72
N ARG A 8 -16.40 -12.00 -0.53
CA ARG A 8 -15.70 -10.74 -0.77
C ARG A 8 -14.89 -10.91 -2.05
N THR A 9 -15.53 -10.49 -3.15
CA THR A 9 -15.02 -10.17 -4.49
C THR A 9 -13.59 -10.59 -4.79
N SER A 10 -13.39 -11.38 -5.84
CA SER A 10 -12.10 -11.81 -6.42
C SER A 10 -11.16 -10.66 -6.84
N SER A 11 -10.75 -9.81 -5.89
CA SER A 11 -9.83 -8.71 -6.16
C SER A 11 -8.41 -9.23 -6.07
N THR A 12 -7.63 -9.12 -7.13
CA THR A 12 -6.20 -9.45 -7.15
C THR A 12 -5.42 -8.46 -6.27
N HIS A 13 -4.19 -8.81 -5.86
CA HIS A 13 -3.25 -7.88 -5.21
C HIS A 13 -3.10 -6.56 -6.00
N ARG A 14 -3.12 -6.64 -7.34
CA ARG A 14 -3.15 -5.49 -8.25
C ARG A 14 -4.37 -4.60 -8.02
N GLU A 15 -5.58 -5.16 -8.04
CA GLU A 15 -6.79 -4.37 -7.82
C GLU A 15 -6.81 -3.71 -6.44
N LEU A 16 -6.33 -4.41 -5.42
CA LEU A 16 -6.21 -3.88 -4.06
C LEU A 16 -5.25 -2.69 -4.03
N VAL A 17 -4.05 -2.84 -4.58
CA VAL A 17 -3.02 -1.79 -4.65
C VAL A 17 -3.54 -0.57 -5.40
N LEU A 18 -4.15 -0.76 -6.58
CA LEU A 18 -4.68 0.34 -7.37
C LEU A 18 -5.80 1.09 -6.63
N LYS A 19 -6.72 0.37 -5.99
CA LYS A 19 -7.81 0.98 -5.20
C LYS A 19 -7.29 1.74 -3.98
N ALA A 20 -6.29 1.21 -3.28
CA ALA A 20 -5.69 1.86 -2.11
C ALA A 20 -4.96 3.16 -2.51
N ILE A 21 -4.16 3.13 -3.58
CA ILE A 21 -3.51 4.33 -4.12
C ILE A 21 -4.54 5.36 -4.57
N GLN A 22 -5.54 4.95 -5.35
CA GLN A 22 -6.58 5.86 -5.84
C GLN A 22 -7.38 6.52 -4.71
N SER A 23 -7.56 5.82 -3.59
CA SER A 23 -8.31 6.32 -2.43
C SER A 23 -7.50 7.30 -1.57
N THR A 24 -6.19 7.44 -1.80
CA THR A 24 -5.33 8.38 -1.09
C THR A 24 -5.66 9.83 -1.48
N LEU A 25 -5.69 10.72 -0.49
CA LEU A 25 -5.92 12.15 -0.68
C LEU A 25 -4.62 12.84 -1.14
N ALA A 26 -4.67 13.49 -2.30
CA ALA A 26 -3.55 14.26 -2.85
C ALA A 26 -3.02 15.32 -1.86
N THR A 27 -3.94 15.99 -1.15
CA THR A 27 -3.58 17.01 -0.16
C THR A 27 -2.88 16.44 1.07
N SER A 28 -3.23 15.23 1.49
CA SER A 28 -2.58 14.60 2.65
C SER A 28 -1.11 14.27 2.33
N LEU A 29 -0.83 13.83 1.10
CA LEU A 29 0.54 13.66 0.63
C LEU A 29 1.28 15.00 0.58
N ALA A 30 0.69 16.03 -0.02
CA ALA A 30 1.31 17.35 -0.12
C ALA A 30 1.60 18.00 1.25
N SER A 31 0.70 17.84 2.22
CA SER A 31 0.88 18.39 3.57
C SER A 31 1.84 17.59 4.44
N SER A 32 2.20 16.36 4.05
CA SER A 32 3.14 15.51 4.80
C SER A 32 4.61 15.90 4.58
N THR A 33 4.90 16.69 3.55
CA THR A 33 6.26 17.10 3.21
C THR A 33 6.60 18.44 3.84
N SER A 34 7.71 18.50 4.57
CA SER A 34 8.20 19.74 5.23
C SER A 34 8.78 20.78 4.26
N SER A 35 9.03 20.38 3.01
CA SER A 35 9.50 21.25 1.92
C SER A 35 8.88 20.78 0.60
N PRO A 36 8.60 21.68 -0.35
CA PRO A 36 8.06 21.32 -1.67
C PRO A 36 8.96 20.37 -2.48
N ASP A 37 10.26 20.35 -2.18
CA ASP A 37 11.23 19.47 -2.85
C ASP A 37 11.26 18.06 -2.24
N HIS A 38 10.73 17.90 -1.03
CA HIS A 38 10.69 16.63 -0.33
C HIS A 38 9.63 15.70 -0.91
N PHE A 39 9.89 14.41 -0.76
CA PHE A 39 8.95 13.35 -1.09
C PHE A 39 8.47 12.69 0.21
N PRO A 40 7.20 12.26 0.33
CA PRO A 40 6.67 11.68 1.57
C PRO A 40 7.52 10.52 2.05
N LYS A 41 7.63 10.37 3.36
CA LYS A 41 8.34 9.22 3.95
C LYS A 41 7.51 7.95 3.74
N GLU A 42 8.18 6.80 3.78
CA GLU A 42 7.51 5.49 3.73
C GLU A 42 6.41 5.38 4.79
N THR A 43 6.68 5.86 6.01
CA THR A 43 5.70 5.92 7.10
C THR A 43 4.47 6.78 6.79
N THR A 44 4.59 7.79 5.95
CA THR A 44 3.45 8.55 5.47
C THR A 44 2.59 7.71 4.52
N PHE A 45 3.20 6.99 3.59
CA PHE A 45 2.48 6.10 2.69
C PHE A 45 1.81 4.95 3.46
N GLN A 46 2.50 4.35 4.43
CA GLN A 46 1.94 3.35 5.34
C GLN A 46 0.66 3.88 6.00
N TYR A 47 0.75 5.02 6.69
CA TYR A 47 -0.39 5.63 7.37
C TYR A 47 -1.55 5.95 6.42
N LEU A 48 -1.27 6.50 5.24
CA LEU A 48 -2.33 6.87 4.30
C LEU A 48 -3.01 5.66 3.69
N LEU A 49 -2.25 4.64 3.27
CA LEU A 49 -2.84 3.42 2.72
C LEU A 49 -3.71 2.73 3.78
N GLN A 50 -3.22 2.59 5.02
CA GLN A 50 -3.99 2.03 6.13
C GLN A 50 -5.36 2.69 6.31
N ASN A 51 -5.41 4.02 6.24
CA ASN A 51 -6.64 4.80 6.43
C ASN A 51 -7.56 4.83 5.21
N THR A 52 -7.13 4.31 4.06
CA THR A 52 -7.92 4.32 2.81
C THR A 52 -8.56 2.98 2.49
N THR A 53 -8.01 1.90 3.03
CA THR A 53 -8.56 0.54 2.94
C THR A 53 -9.72 0.37 3.92
N PHE A 54 -10.84 1.01 3.61
CA PHE A 54 -12.13 0.66 4.21
C PHE A 54 -12.57 -0.69 3.62
N ASP A 55 -12.88 -1.65 4.50
CA ASP A 55 -13.34 -3.03 4.23
C ASP A 55 -12.33 -4.18 4.14
N SER A 56 -11.02 -4.01 4.24
CA SER A 56 -10.10 -5.16 4.13
C SER A 56 -9.43 -5.53 5.45
N ASP A 57 -9.26 -6.83 5.66
CA ASP A 57 -8.53 -7.54 6.72
C ASP A 57 -7.02 -7.23 6.72
N ILE A 58 -6.67 -5.96 6.50
CA ILE A 58 -5.30 -5.47 6.42
C ILE A 58 -4.83 -5.11 7.81
N CYS A 59 -3.89 -5.90 8.33
CA CYS A 59 -3.21 -5.60 9.57
C CYS A 59 -1.86 -4.94 9.24
N SER A 60 -1.73 -3.65 9.58
CA SER A 60 -0.45 -2.96 9.62
C SER A 60 0.22 -3.26 10.96
N GLU A 61 1.46 -3.73 10.94
CA GLU A 61 2.25 -4.10 12.12
C GLU A 61 1.79 -5.39 12.83
N LEU A 62 2.16 -6.55 12.25
CA LEU A 62 1.97 -7.83 12.92
C LEU A 62 3.26 -8.31 13.61
N SER A 63 3.24 -8.26 14.95
CA SER A 63 3.78 -9.37 15.74
C SER A 63 2.64 -10.37 15.94
N ARG A 64 2.43 -11.28 14.98
CA ARG A 64 1.40 -12.32 15.10
C ARG A 64 2.01 -13.65 15.54
N SER A 65 1.37 -14.28 16.51
CA SER A 65 1.53 -15.71 16.77
C SER A 65 0.51 -16.44 15.92
N PHE A 66 0.96 -17.17 14.91
CA PHE A 66 0.07 -18.02 14.11
C PHE A 66 -0.28 -19.28 14.90
N ALA A 67 -1.45 -19.86 14.63
CA ALA A 67 -1.90 -21.11 15.27
C ALA A 67 -0.92 -22.29 15.07
N THR A 68 0.02 -22.14 14.12
CA THR A 68 1.13 -23.04 13.83
C THR A 68 2.33 -22.92 14.80
N SER A 69 2.17 -22.24 15.94
CA SER A 69 3.19 -22.00 16.98
C SER A 69 4.39 -21.15 16.58
N THR A 70 4.37 -20.57 15.37
CA THR A 70 5.44 -19.68 14.89
C THR A 70 5.05 -18.22 15.17
N THR A 71 5.75 -17.58 16.09
CA THR A 71 5.67 -16.12 16.26
C THR A 71 6.54 -15.47 15.19
N VAL A 72 5.92 -14.74 14.28
CA VAL A 72 6.66 -13.90 13.33
C VAL A 72 6.92 -12.56 14.02
N LYS A 73 8.20 -12.25 14.26
CA LYS A 73 8.62 -10.94 14.78
C LYS A 73 9.03 -10.05 13.61
N GLY A 74 8.38 -8.90 13.47
CA GLY A 74 8.77 -7.91 12.47
C GLY A 74 7.84 -6.72 12.34
N GLU A 75 8.41 -5.59 11.93
CA GLU A 75 7.66 -4.48 11.31
C GLU A 75 7.36 -4.90 9.88
N PHE A 76 6.09 -5.27 9.62
CA PHE A 76 5.56 -5.62 8.30
C PHE A 76 4.53 -4.56 7.92
N ASP A 77 4.58 -4.08 6.68
CA ASP A 77 3.73 -2.94 6.31
C ASP A 77 2.25 -3.32 6.28
N PHE A 78 1.87 -4.35 5.52
CA PHE A 78 0.49 -4.80 5.47
C PHE A 78 0.35 -6.27 5.14
N PHE A 79 -0.42 -7.00 5.94
CA PHE A 79 -0.82 -8.38 5.65
C PHE A 79 -2.31 -8.47 5.39
N VAL A 80 -2.70 -9.14 4.30
CA VAL A 80 -4.09 -9.45 3.96
C VAL A 80 -4.39 -10.87 4.44
N ASP A 81 -5.19 -11.00 5.51
CA ASP A 81 -5.51 -12.27 6.16
C ASP A 81 -6.59 -13.09 5.41
N GLY A 82 -6.95 -14.26 5.96
CA GLY A 82 -8.01 -15.13 5.46
C GLY A 82 -7.56 -16.02 4.31
N ASP A 83 -8.42 -16.25 3.31
CA ASP A 83 -8.11 -17.17 2.20
C ASP A 83 -6.99 -16.67 1.28
N ARG A 84 -6.61 -15.39 1.39
CA ARG A 84 -5.62 -14.76 0.53
C ARG A 84 -4.21 -14.91 1.07
N MET A 85 -3.99 -14.63 2.35
CA MET A 85 -2.67 -14.68 2.98
C MET A 85 -1.61 -13.90 2.17
N TRP A 86 -1.86 -12.62 1.83
CA TRP A 86 -0.95 -11.82 1.01
C TRP A 86 -0.07 -10.89 1.83
N GLY A 87 1.19 -10.82 1.43
CA GLY A 87 2.12 -9.83 1.93
C GLY A 87 2.21 -8.57 1.08
N ILE A 88 2.24 -7.40 1.68
CA ILE A 88 2.51 -6.13 0.99
C ILE A 88 3.60 -5.40 1.77
N GLU A 89 4.69 -5.07 1.10
CA GLU A 89 5.73 -4.18 1.62
C GLU A 89 5.83 -2.94 0.76
N LEU A 90 6.15 -1.82 1.38
CA LEU A 90 6.37 -0.54 0.75
C LEU A 90 7.86 -0.31 0.60
N GLU A 91 8.24 0.36 -0.48
CA GLU A 91 9.54 0.99 -0.57
C GLU A 91 9.41 2.38 -1.18
N ARG A 92 10.46 3.18 -1.03
CA ARG A 92 10.54 4.53 -1.56
C ARG A 92 11.80 4.69 -2.39
N ILE A 93 11.67 5.16 -3.63
CA ILE A 93 12.77 5.45 -4.56
C ILE A 93 13.57 4.17 -4.94
N GLY A 94 12.91 3.00 -4.92
CA GLY A 94 13.43 1.77 -5.53
C GLY A 94 14.74 1.20 -4.99
N ALA A 95 15.12 1.53 -3.76
CA ALA A 95 16.43 1.17 -3.24
C ALA A 95 16.53 -0.26 -2.68
N ARG A 96 15.40 -0.96 -2.45
CA ARG A 96 15.37 -2.12 -1.55
C ARG A 96 14.53 -3.31 -2.03
N PHE A 97 14.02 -3.31 -3.26
CA PHE A 97 13.20 -4.41 -3.80
C PHE A 97 13.73 -5.81 -3.48
N GLY A 98 14.99 -6.10 -3.80
CA GLY A 98 15.59 -7.43 -3.53
C GLY A 98 15.64 -7.79 -2.05
N LYS A 99 15.85 -6.80 -1.17
CA LYS A 99 15.82 -6.99 0.28
C LYS A 99 14.40 -7.32 0.76
N HIS A 100 13.40 -6.53 0.37
CA HIS A 100 12.01 -6.80 0.75
C HIS A 100 11.54 -8.15 0.21
N MET A 101 11.89 -8.50 -1.03
CA MET A 101 11.60 -9.81 -1.61
C MET A 101 12.24 -10.96 -0.83
N SER A 102 13.50 -10.81 -0.38
CA SER A 102 14.17 -11.83 0.43
C SER A 102 13.48 -12.08 1.78
N HIS A 103 12.75 -11.10 2.33
CA HIS A 103 12.00 -11.32 3.56
C HIS A 103 10.89 -12.36 3.41
N PHE A 104 10.33 -12.55 2.20
CA PHE A 104 9.32 -13.57 1.89
C PHE A 104 9.92 -14.91 1.42
N GLY A 105 11.26 -15.01 1.33
CA GLY A 105 11.91 -16.26 0.95
C GLY A 105 11.76 -17.35 2.02
N PRO A 106 12.12 -18.61 1.71
CA PRO A 106 12.00 -19.74 2.66
C PRO A 106 12.72 -19.54 4.00
N GLU A 107 13.82 -18.79 4.00
CA GLU A 107 14.59 -18.43 5.20
C GLU A 107 14.44 -16.95 5.56
N GLY A 108 13.48 -16.27 4.93
CA GLY A 108 13.25 -14.84 5.10
C GLY A 108 12.59 -14.52 6.44
N LYS A 109 12.68 -13.25 6.84
CA LYS A 109 12.07 -12.69 8.06
C LYS A 109 10.57 -13.05 8.20
N TYR A 110 9.87 -13.22 7.08
CA TYR A 110 8.44 -13.48 7.01
C TYR A 110 8.09 -14.90 6.58
N ALA A 111 9.04 -15.83 6.51
CA ALA A 111 8.79 -17.22 6.15
C ALA A 111 7.66 -17.85 6.99
N GLY A 112 7.56 -17.50 8.27
CA GLY A 112 6.51 -17.96 9.18
C GLY A 112 5.11 -17.39 8.92
N LEU A 113 4.96 -16.33 8.10
CA LEU A 113 3.62 -15.83 7.70
C LEU A 113 2.93 -16.83 6.78
N GLN A 114 3.70 -17.71 6.11
CA GLN A 114 3.20 -18.64 5.08
C GLN A 114 2.35 -17.90 4.03
N SER A 115 2.77 -16.70 3.66
CA SER A 115 2.06 -15.89 2.66
C SER A 115 1.99 -16.65 1.33
N SER A 116 0.81 -16.71 0.73
CA SER A 116 0.62 -17.37 -0.56
C SER A 116 1.22 -16.56 -1.71
N ASP A 117 1.29 -15.24 -1.56
CA ASP A 117 1.85 -14.30 -2.52
C ASP A 117 2.29 -13.00 -1.82
N CYS A 118 3.10 -12.19 -2.50
CA CYS A 118 3.49 -10.87 -2.02
C CYS A 118 3.61 -9.83 -3.14
N VAL A 119 3.51 -8.56 -2.76
CA VAL A 119 3.79 -7.41 -3.64
C VAL A 119 4.64 -6.37 -2.92
N ILE A 120 5.61 -5.81 -3.63
CA ILE A 120 6.39 -4.66 -3.21
C ILE A 120 5.87 -3.43 -3.95
N LEU A 121 5.35 -2.45 -3.21
CA LEU A 121 4.86 -1.20 -3.75
C LEU A 121 5.89 -0.08 -3.57
N ASP A 122 6.50 0.32 -4.69
CA ASP A 122 7.56 1.32 -4.77
C ASP A 122 7.01 2.70 -5.15
N PHE A 123 7.06 3.66 -4.23
CA PHE A 123 6.66 5.03 -4.48
C PHE A 123 7.84 5.87 -4.98
N ARG A 124 7.65 6.56 -6.11
CA ARG A 124 8.70 7.31 -6.79
C ARG A 124 8.30 8.73 -7.15
N LYS A 125 9.28 9.64 -7.05
CA LYS A 125 9.23 11.00 -7.59
C LYS A 125 9.81 10.96 -9.01
N GLY A 126 9.04 11.45 -9.98
CA GLY A 126 9.40 11.51 -11.39
C GLY A 126 9.20 10.21 -12.17
N VAL A 127 9.54 10.27 -13.46
CA VAL A 127 9.57 9.11 -14.35
C VAL A 127 10.73 8.22 -13.94
N ALA A 128 10.47 6.93 -13.76
CA ALA A 128 11.49 6.01 -13.29
C ALA A 128 11.45 4.70 -14.08
N THR A 129 12.61 4.06 -14.22
CA THR A 129 12.72 2.72 -14.81
C THR A 129 12.00 1.71 -13.93
N VAL A 130 10.93 1.12 -14.43
CA VAL A 130 10.10 0.18 -13.68
C VAL A 130 10.56 -1.25 -13.92
N SER A 131 10.66 -2.04 -12.85
CA SER A 131 10.90 -3.48 -12.91
C SER A 131 9.76 -4.19 -13.64
N GLN A 132 10.07 -5.28 -14.34
CA GLN A 132 9.05 -6.17 -14.94
C GLN A 132 8.66 -7.33 -13.99
N ASP A 133 9.21 -7.38 -12.77
CA ASP A 133 8.83 -8.41 -11.79
C ASP A 133 7.34 -8.28 -11.43
N LEU A 134 6.58 -9.36 -11.60
CA LEU A 134 5.14 -9.42 -11.37
C LEU A 134 4.72 -9.07 -9.93
N ARG A 135 5.65 -9.18 -8.98
CA ARG A 135 5.44 -8.82 -7.57
C ARG A 135 5.88 -7.39 -7.26
N LYS A 136 6.17 -6.57 -8.27
CA LYS A 136 6.51 -5.16 -8.09
C LYS A 136 5.44 -4.25 -8.70
N ALA A 137 4.88 -3.39 -7.87
CA ALA A 137 4.12 -2.22 -8.28
C ALA A 137 5.00 -0.97 -8.14
N THR A 138 5.03 -0.10 -9.14
CA THR A 138 5.70 1.21 -9.05
C THR A 138 4.68 2.31 -9.26
N ALA A 139 4.55 3.19 -8.28
CA ALA A 139 3.68 4.36 -8.28
C ALA A 139 4.53 5.63 -8.45
N SER A 140 4.55 6.17 -9.67
CA SER A 140 5.35 7.33 -10.06
C SER A 140 4.50 8.62 -10.07
N PHE A 141 4.91 9.59 -9.25
CA PHE A 141 4.33 10.92 -9.22
C PHE A 141 5.09 11.87 -10.15
N PHE A 142 4.38 12.69 -10.90
CA PHE A 142 5.02 13.67 -11.78
C PHE A 142 5.75 14.75 -10.98
N VAL A 143 6.81 15.29 -11.57
CA VAL A 143 7.51 16.47 -11.08
C VAL A 143 7.22 17.60 -12.05
N ASP A 144 6.90 18.76 -11.51
CA ASP A 144 6.79 19.98 -12.29
C ASP A 144 8.19 20.48 -12.66
N ASP A 145 8.50 20.55 -13.95
CA ASP A 145 9.85 20.89 -14.44
C ASP A 145 10.28 22.32 -14.08
N ALA A 146 9.31 23.25 -13.94
CA ALA A 146 9.61 24.64 -13.63
C ALA A 146 9.89 24.87 -12.15
N THR A 147 9.22 24.11 -11.27
CA THR A 147 9.28 24.32 -9.82
C THR A 147 10.01 23.22 -9.06
N GLY A 148 10.28 22.06 -9.68
CA GLY A 148 10.85 20.88 -9.03
C GLY A 148 9.90 20.15 -8.07
N GLN A 149 8.64 20.62 -7.97
CA GLN A 149 7.67 20.13 -7.01
C GLN A 149 6.97 18.85 -7.50
N THR A 150 6.68 17.96 -6.57
CA THR A 150 5.92 16.74 -6.87
C THR A 150 4.43 17.05 -7.00
N ARG A 151 3.79 16.59 -8.08
CA ARG A 151 2.35 16.75 -8.33
C ARG A 151 1.61 15.52 -7.80
N PHE A 152 0.96 15.65 -6.65
CA PHE A 152 0.24 14.55 -6.00
C PHE A 152 -1.20 14.35 -6.48
N GLY A 153 -1.67 15.07 -7.50
CA GLY A 153 -3.03 14.90 -8.05
C GLY A 153 -3.18 13.67 -8.95
N GLU A 154 -2.07 13.21 -9.52
CA GLU A 154 -2.01 12.12 -10.48
C GLU A 154 -0.82 11.22 -10.17
N VAL A 155 -1.00 9.92 -10.37
CA VAL A 155 0.07 8.93 -10.22
C VAL A 155 -0.03 7.92 -11.35
N VAL A 156 1.12 7.60 -11.96
CA VAL A 156 1.23 6.53 -12.94
C VAL A 156 1.65 5.27 -12.19
N VAL A 157 0.79 4.25 -12.21
CA VAL A 157 1.07 2.96 -11.60
C VAL A 157 1.39 1.94 -12.68
N LYS A 158 2.54 1.29 -12.57
CA LYS A 158 2.90 0.14 -13.39
C LYS A 158 3.11 -1.08 -12.50
N TYR A 159 2.51 -2.20 -12.89
CA TYR A 159 2.49 -3.43 -12.10
C TYR A 159 3.15 -4.54 -12.92
N GLY A 160 4.34 -4.98 -12.52
CA GLY A 160 5.12 -5.95 -13.29
C GLY A 160 5.29 -5.57 -14.76
N ASP A 161 4.87 -6.47 -15.65
CA ASP A 161 4.92 -6.32 -17.09
C ASP A 161 3.64 -5.70 -17.71
N ASP A 162 2.63 -5.38 -16.88
CA ASP A 162 1.40 -4.75 -17.35
C ASP A 162 1.64 -3.36 -17.95
N GLY A 163 0.68 -2.95 -18.79
CA GLY A 163 0.52 -1.56 -19.19
C GLY A 163 0.36 -0.64 -17.98
N ALA A 164 1.02 0.52 -18.03
CA ALA A 164 0.87 1.53 -17.00
C ALA A 164 -0.55 2.10 -16.98
N VAL A 165 -1.06 2.36 -15.79
CA VAL A 165 -2.38 2.96 -15.56
C VAL A 165 -2.18 4.29 -14.83
N THR A 166 -2.79 5.34 -15.35
CA THR A 166 -2.89 6.63 -14.68
C THR A 166 -4.06 6.62 -13.69
N LEU A 167 -3.78 6.96 -12.43
CA LEU A 167 -4.79 7.14 -11.39
C LEU A 167 -4.85 8.60 -10.97
N LEU A 168 -6.07 9.13 -10.87
CA LEU A 168 -6.34 10.40 -10.20
C LEU A 168 -6.54 10.13 -8.71
N LEU A 169 -5.74 10.77 -7.87
CA LEU A 169 -5.89 10.70 -6.43
C LEU A 169 -7.11 11.51 -5.98
N ARG A 170 -7.68 11.16 -4.82
CA ARG A 170 -8.87 11.87 -4.33
C ARG A 170 -8.55 13.36 -4.11
N PRO A 171 -9.37 14.27 -4.67
CA PRO A 171 -9.23 15.69 -4.41
C PRO A 171 -9.59 15.98 -2.94
N LYS A 172 -9.17 17.15 -2.45
CA LYS A 172 -9.57 17.64 -1.12
C LYS A 172 -11.10 17.59 -1.03
N HIS A 173 -11.65 16.92 -0.01
CA HIS A 173 -13.06 17.11 0.31
C HIS A 173 -13.29 18.61 0.53
N VAL A 174 -14.05 19.24 -0.35
CA VAL A 174 -14.71 20.50 -0.03
C VAL A 174 -15.77 20.09 0.99
N THR A 175 -15.50 20.32 2.27
CA THR A 175 -16.47 20.06 3.33
C THR A 175 -17.66 20.97 3.12
N THR A 176 -18.69 20.49 2.42
CA THR A 176 -20.02 21.04 2.59
C THR A 176 -20.45 20.65 4.00
N LEU A 177 -20.69 21.64 4.85
CA LEU A 177 -21.09 21.48 6.23
C LEU A 177 -22.33 20.56 6.29
N GLY A 178 -22.17 19.35 6.84
CA GLY A 178 -23.29 18.47 7.17
C GLY A 178 -23.22 17.06 6.57
N SER A 179 -22.50 16.15 7.23
CA SER A 179 -23.05 14.81 7.52
C SER A 179 -22.18 14.02 8.48
N LEU A 180 -22.90 13.41 9.41
CA LEU A 180 -22.57 12.49 10.50
C LEU A 180 -21.23 11.73 10.50
N VAL A 181 -20.61 11.76 11.67
CA VAL A 181 -19.50 10.92 12.16
C VAL A 181 -19.90 9.44 12.20
N PRO A 182 -19.14 8.51 11.58
CA PRO A 182 -19.30 7.08 11.86
C PRO A 182 -18.57 6.71 13.16
N ARG A 183 -19.27 5.96 14.02
CA ARG A 183 -18.76 5.40 15.28
C ARG A 183 -17.67 4.36 15.00
N LEU A 184 -16.52 4.51 15.68
CA LEU A 184 -15.52 3.45 15.81
C LEU A 184 -16.14 2.23 16.51
N HIS A 185 -16.12 1.07 15.86
CA HIS A 185 -16.08 -0.21 16.57
C HIS A 185 -14.62 -0.65 16.68
N ARG A 186 -14.11 -0.72 17.91
CA ARG A 186 -12.83 -1.36 18.23
C ARG A 186 -13.04 -2.88 18.15
N CYS A 187 -12.24 -3.57 17.35
CA CYS A 187 -12.03 -5.01 17.53
C CYS A 187 -11.09 -5.21 18.71
N PHE A 188 -11.50 -6.04 19.68
CA PHE A 188 -10.67 -6.60 20.74
C PHE A 188 -10.11 -7.94 20.29
#